data_AF-A0A7C4I7C0-F1
#
_entry.id   AF-A0A7C4I7C0-F1
#
_cell.length_a   1.000
_cell.length_b   1.000
_cell.length_c   1.000
_cell.angle_alpha   90.00
_cell.angle_beta   90.00
_cell.angle_gamma   90.00
#
_symmetry.space_group_name_H-M   'P 1'
#
loop_
_entity.id
_entity.type
_entity.pdbx_description
1 polymer ?
#
loop_
_entity_poly.entity_id
_entity_poly.type
_entity_poly.pdbx_seq_one_letter_code
_entity_poly.pdbx_strand_id
1 'polypeptide(L)'
;MTELAWRFVFRVLSPPGARARLSILILHRVLPTADPLFPDLPDAAEFERRMRWVASWFEVLPLPEAVARLRRGGLPARAMAITFDDGYADNATVAAPILKRLGLTATFFVTSGVLGGGRMWNDTVIEAVRMARGERLDFSDLGLGSYALDGPAARRVAIDAILTAVKRRPYEERAALVAAIADRVGEQLPTDLMMSADQVRQLCVLGMAVGAHTVNHPILRRLDDSAALREIAASRDDLQQITGQPVTLFAYPNGVP
;
A
#
# COMPACT_ATOMS: atom_id res chain seq x y z
N MET A 1 0.38 -21.91 -28.67
CA MET A 1 1.76 -21.94 -28.13
C MET A 1 1.71 -22.45 -26.71
N THR A 2 2.60 -23.36 -26.32
CA THR A 2 2.61 -23.99 -24.99
C THR A 2 3.23 -23.07 -23.92
N GLU A 3 2.96 -23.33 -22.64
CA GLU A 3 3.53 -22.59 -21.49
C GLU A 3 5.07 -22.57 -21.53
N LEU A 4 5.69 -23.67 -21.97
CA LEU A 4 7.13 -23.80 -22.18
C LEU A 4 7.68 -22.81 -23.23
N ALA A 5 6.95 -22.59 -24.33
CA ALA A 5 7.37 -21.64 -25.37
C ALA A 5 7.40 -20.21 -24.84
N TRP A 6 6.40 -19.82 -24.04
CA TRP A 6 6.37 -18.50 -23.42
C TRP A 6 7.42 -18.33 -22.32
N ARG A 7 7.71 -19.38 -21.53
CA ARG A 7 8.76 -19.33 -20.50
C ARG A 7 10.12 -19.11 -21.13
N PHE A 8 10.35 -19.71 -22.29
CA PHE A 8 11.52 -19.49 -23.11
C PHE A 8 11.58 -18.05 -23.65
N VAL A 9 10.50 -17.53 -24.23
CA VAL A 9 10.42 -16.13 -24.70
C VAL A 9 10.71 -15.14 -23.56
N PHE A 10 10.08 -15.29 -22.40
CA PHE A 10 10.35 -14.42 -21.25
C PHE A 10 11.79 -14.53 -20.74
N ARG A 11 12.41 -15.72 -20.83
CA ARG A 11 13.84 -15.89 -20.50
C ARG A 11 14.73 -15.10 -21.46
N VAL A 12 14.41 -15.10 -22.74
CA VAL A 12 15.16 -14.35 -23.76
C VAL A 12 14.99 -12.84 -23.56
N LEU A 13 13.76 -12.39 -23.25
CA LEU A 13 13.46 -10.98 -23.02
C LEU A 13 13.96 -10.45 -21.66
N SER A 14 14.08 -11.33 -20.65
CA SER A 14 14.60 -11.03 -19.32
C SER A 14 15.67 -12.04 -18.90
N PRO A 15 16.87 -11.98 -19.51
CA PRO A 15 17.95 -12.94 -19.28
C PRO A 15 18.56 -12.81 -17.87
N PRO A 16 19.36 -13.80 -17.42
CA PRO A 16 20.11 -13.68 -16.16
C PRO A 16 21.38 -12.82 -16.33
N GLY A 17 22.06 -12.54 -15.22
CA GLY A 17 23.39 -11.96 -15.21
C GLY A 17 23.40 -10.43 -15.34
N ALA A 18 24.47 -9.87 -15.93
CA ALA A 18 24.66 -8.41 -16.01
C ALA A 18 23.61 -7.67 -16.86
N ARG A 19 22.87 -8.38 -17.71
CA ARG A 19 21.76 -7.82 -18.53
C ARG A 19 20.38 -8.08 -17.92
N ALA A 20 20.32 -8.70 -16.75
CA ALA A 20 19.07 -8.98 -16.09
C ALA A 20 18.37 -7.69 -15.65
N ARG A 21 17.04 -7.74 -15.65
CA ARG A 21 16.18 -6.70 -15.12
C ARG A 21 15.44 -7.25 -13.90
N LEU A 22 15.21 -6.39 -12.93
CA LEU A 22 14.34 -6.67 -11.80
C LEU A 22 12.97 -6.03 -12.08
N SER A 23 11.93 -6.86 -12.15
CA SER A 23 10.55 -6.38 -12.14
C SER A 23 10.08 -6.21 -10.69
N ILE A 24 9.38 -5.12 -10.39
CA ILE A 24 8.77 -4.92 -9.08
C ILE A 24 7.25 -4.85 -9.27
N LEU A 25 6.53 -5.77 -8.63
CA LEU A 25 5.08 -5.75 -8.57
C LEU A 25 4.64 -4.98 -7.33
N ILE A 26 4.11 -3.78 -7.53
CA ILE A 26 3.66 -2.87 -6.46
C ILE A 26 2.18 -3.07 -6.22
N LEU A 27 1.81 -3.32 -4.97
CA LEU A 27 0.45 -3.50 -4.48
C LEU A 27 0.23 -2.61 -3.26
N HIS A 28 -1.02 -2.48 -2.82
CA HIS A 28 -1.36 -1.73 -1.60
C HIS A 28 -2.21 -2.60 -0.70
N ARG A 29 -3.39 -3.00 -1.19
CA ARG A 29 -4.38 -3.79 -0.45
C ARG A 29 -4.74 -5.10 -1.15
N VAL A 30 -5.11 -6.10 -0.37
CA VAL A 30 -5.77 -7.33 -0.83
C VAL A 30 -6.93 -7.62 0.11
N LEU A 31 -8.14 -7.39 -0.36
CA LEU A 31 -9.32 -7.48 0.51
C LEU A 31 -9.74 -8.94 0.74
N PRO A 32 -10.37 -9.28 1.87
CA PRO A 32 -10.91 -10.63 2.08
C PRO A 32 -11.95 -11.02 1.02
N THR A 33 -12.75 -10.04 0.59
CA THR A 33 -13.81 -10.16 -0.41
C THR A 33 -13.84 -8.91 -1.28
N ALA A 34 -14.40 -9.02 -2.49
CA ALA A 34 -14.55 -7.87 -3.38
C ALA A 34 -15.31 -6.70 -2.71
N ASP A 35 -14.84 -5.48 -2.97
CA ASP A 35 -15.47 -4.25 -2.48
C ASP A 35 -16.26 -3.59 -3.62
N PRO A 36 -17.59 -3.43 -3.49
CA PRO A 36 -18.42 -2.76 -4.50
C PRO A 36 -18.01 -1.31 -4.79
N LEU A 37 -17.40 -0.60 -3.82
CA LEU A 37 -16.89 0.75 -4.05
C LEU A 37 -15.57 0.78 -4.83
N PHE A 38 -14.78 -0.29 -4.73
CA PHE A 38 -13.45 -0.38 -5.33
C PHE A 38 -13.26 -1.74 -6.03
N PRO A 39 -14.01 -2.01 -7.11
CA PRO A 39 -14.02 -3.32 -7.77
C PRO A 39 -12.67 -3.69 -8.40
N ASP A 40 -11.79 -2.72 -8.62
CA ASP A 40 -10.44 -2.94 -9.18
C ASP A 40 -9.44 -3.43 -8.14
N LEU A 41 -9.75 -3.33 -6.83
CA LEU A 41 -8.92 -3.89 -5.78
C LEU A 41 -9.07 -5.41 -5.75
N PRO A 42 -7.96 -6.16 -5.76
CA PRO A 42 -8.04 -7.61 -5.76
C PRO A 42 -8.57 -8.11 -4.41
N ASP A 43 -9.52 -9.05 -4.48
CA ASP A 43 -9.86 -9.87 -3.33
C ASP A 43 -8.87 -11.02 -3.14
N ALA A 44 -9.02 -11.77 -2.05
CA ALA A 44 -8.13 -12.88 -1.69
C ALA A 44 -8.04 -13.94 -2.80
N ALA A 45 -9.17 -14.28 -3.42
CA ALA A 45 -9.23 -15.31 -4.45
C ALA A 45 -8.54 -14.84 -5.73
N GLU A 46 -8.77 -13.60 -6.14
CA GLU A 46 -8.09 -13.00 -7.28
C GLU A 46 -6.59 -12.84 -7.05
N PHE A 47 -6.21 -12.33 -5.88
CA PHE A 47 -4.81 -12.20 -5.51
C PHE A 47 -4.09 -13.55 -5.54
N GLU A 48 -4.67 -14.60 -4.96
CA GLU A 48 -4.09 -15.94 -5.02
C GLU A 48 -3.92 -16.44 -6.46
N ARG A 49 -4.93 -16.27 -7.31
CA ARG A 49 -4.83 -16.64 -8.75
C ARG A 49 -3.69 -15.89 -9.43
N ARG A 50 -3.59 -14.57 -9.21
CA ARG A 50 -2.52 -13.72 -9.77
C ARG A 50 -1.14 -14.17 -9.24
N MET A 51 -1.01 -14.50 -7.96
CA MET A 51 0.25 -14.95 -7.36
C MET A 51 0.69 -16.34 -7.82
N ARG A 52 -0.25 -17.27 -8.05
CA ARG A 52 0.06 -18.56 -8.68
C ARG A 52 0.61 -18.39 -10.09
N TRP A 53 0.03 -17.47 -10.86
CA TRP A 53 0.55 -17.10 -12.17
C TRP A 53 1.95 -16.47 -12.02
N VAL A 54 2.15 -15.51 -11.12
CA VAL A 54 3.48 -14.93 -10.88
C VAL A 54 4.52 -16.01 -10.57
N ALA A 55 4.20 -16.93 -9.65
CA ALA A 55 5.07 -18.05 -9.29
C ALA A 55 5.38 -19.00 -10.47
N SER A 56 4.47 -19.13 -11.44
CA SER A 56 4.72 -19.94 -12.63
C SER A 56 5.62 -19.26 -13.66
N TRP A 57 5.82 -17.93 -13.61
CA TRP A 57 6.58 -17.22 -14.65
C TRP A 57 7.84 -16.55 -14.15
N PHE A 58 7.88 -16.12 -12.90
CA PHE A 58 8.95 -15.30 -12.34
C PHE A 58 9.72 -16.03 -11.25
N GLU A 59 11.00 -15.70 -11.14
CA GLU A 59 11.81 -16.03 -9.98
C GLU A 59 11.61 -14.92 -8.94
N VAL A 60 10.71 -15.16 -7.99
CA VAL A 60 10.40 -14.16 -6.94
C VAL A 60 11.47 -14.22 -5.85
N LEU A 61 12.10 -13.08 -5.59
CA LEU A 61 13.18 -12.93 -4.62
C LEU A 61 12.77 -11.94 -3.52
N PRO A 62 13.29 -12.11 -2.28
CA PRO A 62 13.28 -11.05 -1.29
C PRO A 62 13.91 -9.78 -1.87
N LEU A 63 13.27 -8.62 -1.73
CA LEU A 63 13.75 -7.38 -2.33
C LEU A 63 15.20 -7.01 -1.92
N PRO A 64 15.63 -7.16 -0.64
CA PRO A 64 17.03 -6.89 -0.27
C PRO A 64 18.02 -7.73 -1.08
N GLU A 65 17.68 -9.01 -1.29
CA GLU A 65 18.50 -9.94 -2.06
C GLU A 65 18.49 -9.58 -3.55
N ALA A 66 17.32 -9.27 -4.11
CA ALA A 66 17.17 -8.85 -5.49
C ALA A 66 18.03 -7.62 -5.80
N VAL A 67 18.01 -6.60 -4.92
CA VAL A 67 18.83 -5.38 -5.06
C VAL A 67 20.33 -5.71 -4.96
N ALA A 68 20.74 -6.56 -4.01
CA ALA A 68 22.13 -6.96 -3.87
C ALA A 68 22.65 -7.73 -5.10
N ARG A 69 21.84 -8.66 -5.63
CA ARG A 69 22.14 -9.41 -6.86
C ARG A 69 22.17 -8.50 -8.09
N LEU A 70 21.25 -7.53 -8.19
CA LEU A 70 21.22 -6.56 -9.29
C LEU A 70 22.53 -5.77 -9.37
N ARG A 71 23.00 -5.23 -8.23
CA ARG A 71 24.25 -4.45 -8.16
C ARG A 71 25.49 -5.25 -8.58
N ARG A 72 25.48 -6.57 -8.34
CA ARG A 72 26.58 -7.47 -8.69
C ARG A 72 26.42 -8.13 -10.06
N GLY A 73 25.35 -7.81 -10.80
CA GLY A 73 25.05 -8.45 -12.09
C GLY A 73 24.72 -9.95 -11.97
N GLY A 74 24.15 -10.38 -10.84
CA GLY A 74 23.88 -11.79 -10.50
C GLY A 74 22.40 -12.14 -10.39
N LEU A 75 21.51 -11.32 -10.96
CA LEU A 75 20.07 -11.66 -10.96
C LEU A 75 19.78 -12.89 -11.84
N PRO A 76 18.83 -13.74 -11.42
CA PRO A 76 18.31 -14.79 -12.27
C PRO A 76 17.47 -14.22 -13.42
N ALA A 77 17.16 -15.06 -14.39
CA ALA A 77 16.22 -14.69 -15.44
C ALA A 77 14.83 -14.49 -14.85
N ARG A 78 14.08 -13.51 -15.36
CA ARG A 78 12.71 -13.18 -14.91
C ARG A 78 12.64 -12.91 -13.40
N ALA A 79 13.63 -12.23 -12.86
CA ALA A 79 13.64 -11.84 -11.44
C ALA A 79 12.50 -10.87 -11.12
N MET A 80 11.79 -11.13 -10.04
CA MET A 80 10.72 -10.26 -9.54
C MET A 80 10.82 -10.06 -8.02
N ALA A 81 10.44 -8.87 -7.55
CA ALA A 81 10.12 -8.63 -6.17
C ALA A 81 8.65 -8.18 -6.06
N ILE A 82 7.97 -8.58 -4.98
CA ILE A 82 6.61 -8.16 -4.67
C ILE A 82 6.69 -7.14 -3.53
N THR A 83 6.01 -6.01 -3.67
CA THR A 83 5.97 -4.97 -2.65
C THR A 83 4.55 -4.55 -2.34
N PHE A 84 4.33 -4.16 -1.09
CA PHE A 84 3.10 -3.55 -0.62
C PHE A 84 3.44 -2.24 0.07
N ASP A 85 2.70 -1.18 -0.25
CA ASP A 85 2.89 0.13 0.34
C ASP A 85 1.79 0.43 1.38
N ASP A 86 1.96 1.54 2.11
CA ASP A 86 1.09 2.10 3.16
C ASP A 86 1.05 1.34 4.50
N GLY A 87 0.85 0.02 4.50
CA GLY A 87 0.78 -0.80 5.72
C GLY A 87 -0.63 -1.11 6.24
N TYR A 88 -1.57 -1.42 5.34
CA TYR A 88 -2.93 -1.82 5.69
C TYR A 88 -2.99 -3.17 6.43
N ALA A 89 -3.97 -3.35 7.30
CA ALA A 89 -4.14 -4.59 8.08
C ALA A 89 -4.31 -5.83 7.20
N ASP A 90 -4.97 -5.69 6.04
CA ASP A 90 -5.17 -6.78 5.08
C ASP A 90 -3.89 -7.31 4.42
N ASN A 91 -2.79 -6.53 4.48
CA ASN A 91 -1.47 -7.03 4.14
C ASN A 91 -1.05 -8.20 5.03
N ALA A 92 -1.29 -8.09 6.34
CA ALA A 92 -0.93 -9.12 7.32
C ALA A 92 -2.00 -10.22 7.44
N THR A 93 -3.28 -9.87 7.36
CA THR A 93 -4.38 -10.82 7.59
C THR A 93 -4.77 -11.62 6.35
N VAL A 94 -4.50 -11.11 5.14
CA VAL A 94 -4.89 -11.74 3.88
C VAL A 94 -3.67 -12.04 2.99
N ALA A 95 -2.92 -11.00 2.60
CA ALA A 95 -1.88 -11.14 1.58
C ALA A 95 -0.71 -12.02 2.03
N ALA A 96 -0.13 -11.75 3.21
CA ALA A 96 1.03 -12.47 3.72
C ALA A 96 0.79 -13.99 3.94
N PRO A 97 -0.35 -14.43 4.51
CA PRO A 97 -0.68 -15.86 4.60
C PRO A 97 -0.78 -16.55 3.22
N ILE A 98 -1.37 -15.89 2.21
CA ILE A 98 -1.45 -16.42 0.84
C ILE A 98 -0.05 -16.57 0.25
N LEU A 99 0.78 -15.53 0.34
CA LEU A 99 2.16 -15.55 -0.16
C LEU A 99 2.96 -16.67 0.51
N LYS A 100 2.85 -16.81 1.83
CA LYS A 100 3.52 -17.87 2.59
C LYS A 100 3.14 -19.27 2.09
N ARG A 101 1.84 -19.53 1.88
CA ARG A 101 1.34 -20.81 1.37
C ARG A 101 1.83 -21.10 -0.05
N LEU A 102 2.06 -20.07 -0.86
CA LEU A 102 2.59 -20.18 -2.21
C LEU A 102 4.14 -20.23 -2.25
N GLY A 103 4.82 -20.14 -1.10
CA GLY A 103 6.28 -20.09 -1.04
C GLY A 103 6.88 -18.78 -1.59
N LEU A 104 6.08 -17.71 -1.65
CA LEU A 104 6.49 -16.41 -2.16
C LEU A 104 6.91 -15.48 -1.02
N THR A 105 7.76 -14.51 -1.35
CA THR A 105 8.20 -13.45 -0.43
C THR A 105 7.73 -12.09 -0.93
N ALA A 106 7.54 -11.16 0.00
CA ALA A 106 7.22 -9.78 -0.29
C ALA A 106 7.89 -8.83 0.71
N THR A 107 7.97 -7.55 0.33
CA THR A 107 8.37 -6.45 1.22
C THR A 107 7.19 -5.54 1.48
N PHE A 108 6.91 -5.24 2.74
CA PHE A 108 5.84 -4.34 3.15
C PHE A 108 6.47 -3.02 3.63
N PHE A 109 6.24 -1.95 2.88
CA PHE A 109 6.63 -0.58 3.22
C PHE A 109 5.54 0.03 4.09
N VAL A 110 5.87 0.28 5.36
CA VAL A 110 4.88 0.60 6.39
C VAL A 110 4.97 2.07 6.80
N THR A 111 3.84 2.75 6.80
CA THR A 111 3.68 4.08 7.40
C THR A 111 3.50 3.91 8.90
N SER A 112 4.52 4.27 9.67
CA SER A 112 4.60 3.92 11.11
C SER A 112 3.62 4.68 12.01
N GLY A 113 3.33 5.94 11.72
CA GLY A 113 2.52 6.82 12.57
C GLY A 113 1.02 6.53 12.54
N VAL A 114 0.55 5.70 11.60
CA VAL A 114 -0.87 5.33 11.49
C VAL A 114 -1.16 3.90 11.95
N LEU A 115 -0.17 3.20 12.51
CA LEU A 115 -0.35 1.86 13.04
C LEU A 115 -1.28 1.85 14.27
N GLY A 116 -1.96 0.72 14.49
CA GLY A 116 -2.64 0.43 15.76
C GLY A 116 -3.78 1.38 16.11
N GLY A 117 -4.76 1.53 15.21
CA GLY A 117 -5.91 2.40 15.43
C GLY A 117 -5.94 3.66 14.56
N GLY A 118 -4.80 3.99 13.94
CA GLY A 118 -4.69 5.12 13.02
C GLY A 118 -5.36 4.88 11.68
N ARG A 119 -5.44 5.96 10.89
CA ARG A 119 -5.97 5.97 9.52
C ARG A 119 -5.25 7.02 8.71
N MET A 120 -5.08 6.77 7.41
CA MET A 120 -4.65 7.84 6.51
C MET A 120 -5.81 8.80 6.22
N TRP A 121 -5.46 10.00 5.78
CA TRP A 121 -6.46 11.04 5.50
C TRP A 121 -7.41 10.64 4.35
N ASN A 122 -6.90 9.92 3.34
CA ASN A 122 -7.70 9.41 2.24
C ASN A 122 -8.70 8.36 2.71
N ASP A 123 -8.28 7.46 3.61
CA ASP A 123 -9.17 6.45 4.18
C ASP A 123 -10.27 7.08 5.02
N THR A 124 -9.95 8.16 5.74
CA THR A 124 -10.96 8.91 6.49
C THR A 124 -12.04 9.47 5.56
N VAL A 125 -11.66 10.04 4.41
CA VAL A 125 -12.63 10.50 3.40
C VAL A 125 -13.42 9.34 2.80
N ILE A 126 -12.74 8.26 2.41
CA ILE A 126 -13.38 7.08 1.80
C ILE A 126 -14.43 6.50 2.74
N GLU A 127 -14.05 6.27 4.00
CA GLU A 127 -14.94 5.65 4.98
C GLU A 127 -16.03 6.61 5.45
N ALA A 128 -15.76 7.92 5.54
CA ALA A 128 -16.81 8.92 5.76
C ALA A 128 -17.89 8.85 4.67
N VAL A 129 -17.50 8.84 3.39
CA VAL A 129 -18.47 8.71 2.29
C VAL A 129 -19.11 7.32 2.27
N ARG A 130 -18.38 6.24 2.60
CA ARG A 130 -18.94 4.87 2.66
C ARG A 130 -20.01 4.75 3.73
N MET A 131 -19.81 5.35 4.90
CA MET A 131 -20.68 5.25 6.06
C MET A 131 -21.78 6.32 6.09
N ALA A 132 -21.64 7.38 5.30
CA ALA A 132 -22.65 8.43 5.21
C ALA A 132 -24.04 7.85 4.85
N ARG A 133 -25.04 8.29 5.64
CA ARG A 133 -26.44 7.93 5.49
C ARG A 133 -27.21 9.03 4.77
N GLY A 134 -28.38 8.69 4.25
CA GLY A 134 -29.23 9.61 3.48
C GLY A 134 -28.90 9.62 1.99
N GLU A 135 -29.65 10.42 1.25
CA GLU A 135 -29.57 10.50 -0.22
C GLU A 135 -28.41 11.38 -0.68
N ARG A 136 -27.97 12.34 0.15
CA ARG A 136 -26.93 13.31 -0.19
C ARG A 136 -25.99 13.59 0.98
N LEU A 137 -24.74 13.83 0.65
CA LEU A 137 -23.71 14.34 1.56
C LEU A 137 -23.29 15.73 1.11
N ASP A 138 -23.57 16.73 1.94
CA ASP A 138 -23.24 18.12 1.66
C ASP A 138 -22.05 18.59 2.51
N PHE A 139 -21.00 19.02 1.84
CA PHE A 139 -19.80 19.65 2.37
C PHE A 139 -19.52 20.99 1.68
N SER A 140 -20.56 21.66 1.16
CA SER A 140 -20.43 22.95 0.48
C SER A 140 -19.88 24.03 1.42
N ASP A 141 -20.20 23.97 2.71
CA ASP A 141 -19.66 24.82 3.77
C ASP A 141 -18.14 24.64 3.97
N LEU A 142 -17.62 23.44 3.67
CA LEU A 142 -16.19 23.13 3.65
C LEU A 142 -15.53 23.42 2.29
N GLY A 143 -16.29 23.95 1.32
CA GLY A 143 -15.84 24.17 -0.05
C GLY A 143 -15.59 22.88 -0.84
N LEU A 144 -16.25 21.78 -0.46
CA LEU A 144 -16.11 20.47 -1.09
C LEU A 144 -17.33 20.08 -1.94
N GLY A 145 -18.45 20.80 -1.84
CA GLY A 145 -19.66 20.59 -2.63
C GLY A 145 -20.63 19.57 -2.04
N SER A 146 -21.68 19.23 -2.79
CA SER A 146 -22.77 18.33 -2.37
C SER A 146 -22.93 17.19 -3.36
N TYR A 147 -23.01 15.95 -2.86
CA TYR A 147 -22.99 14.75 -3.69
C TYR A 147 -24.14 13.81 -3.36
N ALA A 148 -24.67 13.12 -4.38
CA ALA A 148 -25.61 12.03 -4.18
C ALA A 148 -24.88 10.77 -3.67
N LEU A 149 -25.56 9.95 -2.88
CA LEU A 149 -25.01 8.73 -2.28
C LEU A 149 -25.69 7.45 -2.77
N ASP A 150 -26.46 7.54 -3.87
CA ASP A 150 -27.25 6.46 -4.44
C ASP A 150 -26.38 5.36 -5.05
N GLY A 151 -26.09 4.35 -4.22
CA GLY A 151 -25.31 3.18 -4.61
C GLY A 151 -23.80 3.42 -4.77
N PRO A 152 -23.06 2.37 -5.14
CA PRO A 152 -21.59 2.42 -5.16
C PRO A 152 -21.01 3.43 -6.15
N ALA A 153 -21.62 3.56 -7.33
CA ALA A 153 -21.12 4.47 -8.36
C ALA A 153 -21.21 5.95 -7.94
N ALA A 154 -22.33 6.38 -7.35
CA ALA A 154 -22.50 7.75 -6.86
C ALA A 154 -21.50 8.06 -5.73
N ARG A 155 -21.33 7.12 -4.80
CA ARG A 155 -20.33 7.24 -3.72
C ARG A 155 -18.90 7.32 -4.25
N ARG A 156 -18.57 6.55 -5.31
CA ARG A 156 -17.26 6.62 -5.96
C ARG A 156 -16.98 8.00 -6.54
N VAL A 157 -17.96 8.60 -7.23
CA VAL A 157 -17.89 9.97 -7.75
C VAL A 157 -17.66 10.98 -6.61
N ALA A 158 -18.39 10.85 -5.50
CA ALA A 158 -18.21 11.71 -4.34
C ALA A 158 -16.81 11.58 -3.72
N ILE A 159 -16.34 10.35 -3.51
CA ILE A 159 -15.00 10.04 -2.99
C ILE A 159 -13.93 10.69 -3.87
N ASP A 160 -13.96 10.46 -5.19
CA ASP A 160 -12.92 10.95 -6.09
C ASP A 160 -12.87 12.49 -6.15
N ALA A 161 -14.04 13.13 -6.14
CA ALA A 161 -14.16 14.59 -6.11
C ALA A 161 -13.60 15.18 -4.80
N ILE A 162 -13.99 14.62 -3.65
CA ILE A 162 -13.55 15.09 -2.33
C ILE A 162 -12.04 14.82 -2.16
N LEU A 163 -11.54 13.63 -2.48
CA LEU A 163 -10.11 13.31 -2.41
C LEU A 163 -9.27 14.28 -3.27
N THR A 164 -9.74 14.58 -4.48
CA THR A 164 -9.07 15.54 -5.37
C THR A 164 -9.02 16.93 -4.77
N ALA A 165 -10.12 17.41 -4.18
CA ALA A 165 -10.19 18.72 -3.55
C ALA A 165 -9.30 18.79 -2.30
N VAL A 166 -9.35 17.79 -1.41
CA VAL A 166 -8.52 17.70 -0.20
C VAL A 166 -7.03 17.64 -0.56
N LYS A 167 -6.64 16.84 -1.57
CA LYS A 167 -5.24 16.72 -2.03
C LYS A 167 -4.67 18.04 -2.55
N ARG A 168 -5.49 19.00 -2.99
CA ARG A 168 -5.02 20.32 -3.44
C ARG A 168 -4.77 21.30 -2.30
N ARG A 169 -5.29 21.04 -1.09
CA ARG A 169 -5.06 21.89 0.08
C ARG A 169 -3.62 21.80 0.59
N PRO A 170 -3.09 22.87 1.20
CA PRO A 170 -1.85 22.84 1.97
C PRO A 170 -1.88 21.72 3.02
N TYR A 171 -0.72 21.12 3.31
CA TYR A 171 -0.64 19.97 4.22
C TYR A 171 -1.25 20.27 5.60
N GLU A 172 -0.94 21.44 6.13
CA GLU A 172 -1.43 21.97 7.41
C GLU A 172 -2.96 22.18 7.46
N GLU A 173 -3.62 22.46 6.34
CA GLU A 173 -5.08 22.58 6.28
C GLU A 173 -5.79 21.22 6.15
N ARG A 174 -5.12 20.21 5.60
CA ARG A 174 -5.76 18.90 5.33
C ARG A 174 -6.25 18.22 6.59
N ALA A 175 -5.46 18.27 7.68
CA ALA A 175 -5.81 17.61 8.92
C ALA A 175 -7.14 18.14 9.49
N ALA A 176 -7.29 19.46 9.57
CA ALA A 176 -8.51 20.10 10.05
C ALA A 176 -9.71 19.80 9.13
N LEU A 177 -9.51 19.85 7.81
CA LEU A 177 -10.56 19.54 6.84
C LEU A 177 -11.03 18.08 6.94
N VAL A 178 -10.10 17.15 7.08
CA VAL A 178 -10.39 15.71 7.21
C VAL A 178 -11.09 15.38 8.52
N ALA A 179 -10.72 16.06 9.62
CA ALA A 179 -11.45 15.98 10.89
C ALA A 179 -12.89 16.46 10.73
N ALA A 180 -13.11 17.63 10.10
CA ALA A 180 -14.45 18.15 9.85
C ALA A 180 -15.32 17.23 8.97
N ILE A 181 -14.71 16.54 7.98
CA ILE A 181 -15.38 15.51 7.18
C ILE A 181 -15.83 14.34 8.06
N ALA A 182 -14.95 13.84 8.93
CA ALA A 182 -15.27 12.74 9.84
C ALA A 182 -16.40 13.13 10.82
N ASP A 183 -16.31 14.31 11.42
CA ASP A 183 -17.30 14.83 12.37
C ASP A 183 -18.69 14.98 11.74
N ARG A 184 -18.79 15.36 10.46
CA ARG A 184 -20.07 15.51 9.74
C ARG A 184 -20.84 14.21 9.65
N VAL A 185 -20.15 13.09 9.48
CA VAL A 185 -20.81 11.78 9.36
C VAL A 185 -21.30 11.31 10.72
N GLY A 186 -20.70 11.79 11.82
CA GLY A 186 -21.15 11.51 13.19
C GLY A 186 -21.01 10.04 13.62
N GLU A 187 -20.40 9.21 12.78
CA GLU A 187 -20.19 7.78 13.00
C GLU A 187 -18.74 7.51 13.38
N GLN A 188 -18.53 6.49 14.22
CA GLN A 188 -17.19 6.02 14.53
C GLN A 188 -16.61 5.30 13.31
N LEU A 189 -15.73 5.98 12.58
CA LEU A 189 -15.04 5.41 11.42
C LEU A 189 -14.11 4.24 11.84
N PRO A 190 -13.81 3.29 10.92
CA PRO A 190 -13.08 2.06 11.24
C PRO A 190 -11.66 2.33 11.75
N THR A 191 -11.23 1.64 12.79
CA THR A 191 -9.90 1.82 13.40
C THR A 191 -8.95 0.65 13.11
N ASP A 192 -9.37 -0.31 12.29
CA ASP A 192 -8.68 -1.55 11.97
C ASP A 192 -8.16 -1.59 10.52
N LEU A 193 -8.14 -0.43 9.84
CA LEU A 193 -7.66 -0.33 8.46
C LEU A 193 -6.15 -0.52 8.34
N MET A 194 -5.39 -0.03 9.33
CA MET A 194 -3.93 -0.09 9.35
C MET A 194 -3.45 -1.21 10.27
N MET A 195 -2.28 -1.77 9.98
CA MET A 195 -1.71 -2.83 10.82
C MET A 195 -1.51 -2.38 12.26
N SER A 196 -1.60 -3.31 13.21
CA SER A 196 -1.01 -3.16 14.54
C SER A 196 0.49 -3.50 14.52
N ALA A 197 1.20 -3.10 15.57
CA ALA A 197 2.60 -3.50 15.76
C ALA A 197 2.77 -5.04 15.80
N ASP A 198 1.80 -5.77 16.36
CA ASP A 198 1.83 -7.23 16.38
C ASP A 198 1.65 -7.83 14.98
N GLN A 199 0.79 -7.22 14.15
CA GLN A 199 0.64 -7.64 12.74
C GLN A 199 1.92 -7.35 11.94
N VAL A 200 2.62 -6.24 12.21
CA VAL A 200 3.94 -5.98 11.61
C VAL A 200 4.96 -7.06 12.03
N ARG A 201 5.00 -7.45 13.30
CA ARG A 201 5.85 -8.58 13.76
C ARG A 201 5.47 -9.89 13.08
N GLN A 202 4.18 -10.13 12.89
CA GLN A 202 3.68 -11.32 12.22
C GLN A 202 4.18 -11.41 10.77
N LEU A 203 4.33 -10.29 10.06
CA LEU A 203 4.94 -10.29 8.72
C LEU A 203 6.36 -10.88 8.75
N CYS A 204 7.18 -10.47 9.71
CA CYS A 204 8.55 -11.01 9.88
C CYS A 204 8.53 -12.51 10.20
N VAL A 205 7.62 -12.96 11.09
CA VAL A 205 7.45 -14.38 11.43
C VAL A 205 7.08 -15.22 10.20
N LEU A 206 6.29 -14.66 9.29
CA LEU A 206 5.93 -15.32 8.03
C LEU A 206 7.08 -15.36 7.01
N GLY A 207 8.19 -14.66 7.27
CA GLY A 207 9.36 -14.56 6.39
C GLY A 207 9.26 -13.41 5.38
N MET A 208 8.41 -12.42 5.66
CA MET A 208 8.29 -11.21 4.85
C MET A 208 9.26 -10.14 5.34
N ALA A 209 9.69 -9.27 4.43
CA ALA A 209 10.53 -8.12 4.78
C ALA A 209 9.66 -6.90 5.13
N VAL A 210 10.18 -6.03 6.01
CA VAL A 210 9.55 -4.75 6.36
C VAL A 210 10.49 -3.61 5.95
N GLY A 211 9.93 -2.62 5.27
CA GLY A 211 10.58 -1.38 4.87
C GLY A 211 9.85 -0.16 5.45
N ALA A 212 10.51 0.99 5.47
CA ALA A 212 9.91 2.24 5.96
C ALA A 212 9.16 2.98 4.84
N HIS A 213 8.06 3.63 5.20
CA HIS A 213 7.25 4.47 4.30
C HIS A 213 6.86 5.81 4.92
N THR A 214 7.78 6.41 5.70
CA THR A 214 7.60 7.64 6.51
C THR A 214 6.68 7.45 7.72
N VAL A 215 6.59 8.46 8.58
CA VAL A 215 5.73 8.43 9.78
C VAL A 215 4.30 8.76 9.38
N ASN A 216 4.10 9.84 8.62
CA ASN A 216 2.78 10.41 8.37
C ASN A 216 2.36 10.39 6.88
N HIS A 217 3.10 9.67 6.03
CA HIS A 217 2.87 9.58 4.59
C HIS A 217 2.79 10.97 3.88
N PRO A 218 3.65 11.97 4.19
CA PRO A 218 3.64 13.23 3.48
C PRO A 218 4.22 13.09 2.08
N ILE A 219 3.90 14.04 1.19
CA ILE A 219 4.64 14.19 -0.06
C ILE A 219 5.97 14.88 0.29
N LEU A 220 7.05 14.11 0.40
CA LEU A 220 8.34 14.58 0.93
C LEU A 220 8.87 15.83 0.23
N ARG A 221 8.70 15.93 -1.10
CA ARG A 221 9.06 17.12 -1.90
C ARG A 221 8.38 18.44 -1.45
N ARG A 222 7.34 18.38 -0.63
CA ARG A 222 6.65 19.56 -0.07
C ARG A 222 7.17 19.96 1.30
N LEU A 223 8.11 19.21 1.86
CA LEU A 223 8.74 19.49 3.14
C LEU A 223 10.13 20.10 2.92
N ASP A 224 10.65 20.77 3.95
CA ASP A 224 12.08 21.04 4.02
C ASP A 224 12.88 19.75 4.30
N ASP A 225 14.16 19.75 3.96
CA ASP A 225 15.04 18.58 4.10
C ASP A 225 15.10 18.04 5.53
N SER A 226 15.02 18.92 6.54
CA SER A 226 15.09 18.50 7.94
C SER A 226 13.81 17.79 8.37
N ALA A 227 12.64 18.26 7.93
CA ALA A 227 11.36 17.61 8.14
C ALA A 227 11.26 16.28 7.37
N ALA A 228 11.71 16.24 6.12
CA ALA A 228 11.77 15.01 5.34
C ALA A 228 12.69 13.96 6.00
N LEU A 229 13.87 14.37 6.47
CA LEU A 229 14.79 13.46 7.17
C LEU A 229 14.18 12.92 8.47
N ARG A 230 13.47 13.76 9.24
CA ARG A 230 12.77 13.31 10.46
C ARG A 230 11.69 12.27 10.14
N GLU A 231 10.88 12.50 9.11
CA GLU A 231 9.85 11.55 8.64
C GLU A 231 10.45 10.19 8.25
N ILE A 232 11.58 10.19 7.54
CA ILE A 232 12.25 8.96 7.12
C ILE A 232 12.91 8.25 8.31
N ALA A 233 13.67 8.99 9.12
CA ALA A 233 14.47 8.43 10.20
C ALA A 233 13.60 7.87 11.33
N ALA A 234 12.58 8.63 11.77
CA ALA A 234 11.68 8.18 12.83
C ALA A 234 10.91 6.93 12.40
N SER A 235 10.41 6.89 11.16
CA SER A 235 9.72 5.69 10.66
C SER A 235 10.61 4.45 10.61
N ARG A 236 11.88 4.61 10.21
CA ARG A 236 12.86 3.54 10.30
C ARG A 236 13.01 3.07 11.74
N ASP A 237 13.21 4.00 12.68
CA ASP A 237 13.50 3.68 14.07
C ASP A 237 12.31 2.99 14.77
N ASP A 238 11.09 3.47 14.53
CA ASP A 238 9.85 2.85 15.01
C ASP A 238 9.71 1.39 14.53
N LEU A 239 9.93 1.16 13.23
CA LEU A 239 9.82 -0.17 12.64
C LEU A 239 10.96 -1.10 13.09
N GLN A 240 12.16 -0.58 13.31
CA GLN A 240 13.26 -1.37 13.91
C GLN A 240 12.91 -1.79 15.34
N GLN A 241 12.30 -0.89 16.13
CA GLN A 241 11.84 -1.21 17.48
C GLN A 241 10.72 -2.26 17.47
N ILE A 242 9.78 -2.18 16.52
CA ILE A 242 8.69 -3.15 16.40
C ILE A 242 9.21 -4.53 15.98
N THR A 243 10.03 -4.58 14.94
CA THR A 243 10.49 -5.82 14.30
C THR A 243 11.68 -6.47 14.99
N GLY A 244 12.47 -5.70 15.75
CA GLY A 244 13.74 -6.15 16.31
C GLY A 244 14.82 -6.41 15.26
N GLN A 245 14.63 -5.91 14.02
CA GLN A 245 15.54 -6.12 12.89
C GLN A 245 15.89 -4.79 12.22
N PRO A 246 17.06 -4.68 11.56
CA PRO A 246 17.40 -3.48 10.79
C PRO A 246 16.43 -3.21 9.64
N VAL A 247 15.95 -1.97 9.54
CA VAL A 247 15.09 -1.52 8.42
C VAL A 247 15.97 -0.76 7.44
N THR A 248 16.26 -1.40 6.30
CA THR A 248 17.25 -0.92 5.32
C THR A 248 16.65 -0.52 3.98
N LEU A 249 15.34 -0.72 3.82
CA LEU A 249 14.59 -0.37 2.62
C LEU A 249 13.61 0.75 2.91
N PHE A 250 13.40 1.59 1.90
CA PHE A 250 12.50 2.72 1.96
C PHE A 250 11.76 2.88 0.64
N ALA A 251 10.46 3.17 0.70
CA ALA A 251 9.65 3.57 -0.43
C ALA A 251 9.20 5.02 -0.25
N TYR A 252 9.25 5.83 -1.30
CA TYR A 252 8.81 7.22 -1.25
C TYR A 252 7.27 7.29 -1.39
N PRO A 253 6.56 7.96 -0.47
CA PRO A 253 5.13 8.23 -0.62
C PRO A 253 4.81 8.85 -1.99
N ASN A 254 3.81 8.29 -2.68
CA ASN A 254 3.40 8.71 -4.03
C ASN A 254 4.49 8.61 -5.13
N GLY A 255 5.61 7.90 -4.89
CA GLY A 255 6.68 7.69 -5.87
C GLY A 255 7.49 8.94 -6.23
N VAL A 256 7.41 10.00 -5.41
CA VAL A 256 8.16 11.24 -5.62
C VAL A 256 9.14 11.44 -4.46
N PRO A 257 10.46 11.42 -4.73
CA PRO A 257 11.47 11.77 -3.73
C PRO A 257 11.37 13.25 -3.31
#